data_AF-K9VZN9-F1
#
_entry.id   AF-K9VZN9-F1
#
_cell.length_a   1.000
_cell.length_b   1.000
_cell.length_c   1.000
_cell.angle_alpha   90.00
_cell.angle_beta   90.00
_cell.angle_gamma   90.00
#
_symmetry.space_group_name_H-M   'P 1'
#
loop_
_entity.id
_entity.type
_entity.pdbx_description
1 polymer ?
#
loop_
_entity_poly.entity_id
_entity_poly.type
_entity_poly.pdbx_seq_one_letter_code
_entity_poly.pdbx_strand_id
1 'polypeptide(L)'
;MKITTIGYGTTRNIGNYENCKVYLEAEVNEGENVDEVLSALRHQADAYAHQHKEVQRLETKKNRLSDDIETYMRKIRSANTAFKRLRQQWEKTTAFLEHHGIKIVDEFPHNPSLYLMTEKLLGETDTENTEKGGEVLDDIPFNDEPDNESDEPDIDPERLAAYEDMLLHGRQ
;
A
#
# COMPACT_ATOMS: atom_id res chain seq x y z
N MET A 1 -12.33 49.61 -31.82
CA MET A 1 -11.78 48.50 -31.03
C MET A 1 -12.79 48.09 -29.97
N LYS A 2 -13.64 47.13 -30.31
CA LYS A 2 -14.64 46.57 -29.38
C LYS A 2 -14.23 45.12 -29.11
N ILE A 3 -13.42 44.92 -28.07
CA ILE A 3 -13.03 43.59 -27.62
C ILE A 3 -14.30 42.92 -27.06
N THR A 4 -14.62 41.74 -27.57
CA THR A 4 -15.80 40.99 -27.13
C THR A 4 -15.31 39.74 -26.42
N THR A 5 -15.65 39.58 -25.15
CA THR A 5 -15.27 38.40 -24.36
C THR A 5 -16.27 37.27 -24.60
N ILE A 6 -15.78 36.06 -24.86
CA ILE A 6 -16.59 34.87 -25.03
C ILE A 6 -16.23 33.88 -23.93
N GLY A 7 -17.24 33.45 -23.17
CA GLY A 7 -17.13 32.43 -22.15
C GLY A 7 -17.69 31.09 -22.63
N TYR A 8 -17.01 30.00 -22.30
CA TYR A 8 -17.49 28.65 -22.48
C TYR A 8 -17.41 27.89 -21.15
N GLY A 9 -18.58 27.42 -20.69
CA GLY A 9 -18.72 26.61 -19.49
C GLY A 9 -19.21 25.20 -19.83
N THR A 10 -18.57 24.18 -19.27
CA THR A 10 -19.04 22.80 -19.37
C THR A 10 -18.98 22.10 -18.01
N THR A 11 -19.95 21.22 -17.77
CA THR A 11 -19.94 20.31 -16.63
C THR A 11 -19.82 18.90 -17.16
N ARG A 12 -18.74 18.20 -16.82
CA ARG A 12 -18.52 16.80 -17.21
C ARG A 12 -18.45 15.91 -15.99
N ASN A 13 -19.09 14.75 -16.08
CA ASN A 13 -18.91 13.69 -15.10
C ASN A 13 -17.54 13.03 -15.35
N ILE A 14 -16.67 13.08 -14.35
CA ILE A 14 -15.30 12.53 -14.43
C ILE A 14 -15.21 11.10 -13.87
N GLY A 15 -16.31 10.56 -13.36
CA GLY A 15 -16.42 9.26 -12.69
C GLY A 15 -16.80 9.41 -11.21
N ASN A 16 -17.23 8.32 -10.56
CA ASN A 16 -17.54 8.26 -9.12
C ASN A 16 -18.49 9.37 -8.61
N TYR A 17 -19.48 9.77 -9.41
CA TYR A 17 -20.42 10.86 -9.09
C TYR A 17 -19.78 12.25 -8.92
N GLU A 18 -18.51 12.41 -9.30
CA GLU A 18 -17.83 13.70 -9.29
C GLU A 18 -18.02 14.42 -10.63
N ASN A 19 -18.35 15.71 -10.53
CA ASN A 19 -18.53 16.58 -11.69
C ASN A 19 -17.40 17.61 -11.73
N CYS A 20 -16.68 17.67 -12.84
CA CYS A 20 -15.74 18.73 -13.14
C CYS A 20 -16.49 19.86 -13.85
N LYS A 21 -16.52 21.04 -13.23
CA LYS A 21 -17.01 22.27 -13.84
C LYS A 21 -15.81 23.03 -14.38
N VAL A 22 -15.75 23.20 -15.70
CA VAL A 22 -14.70 23.97 -16.37
C VAL A 22 -15.35 25.19 -16.99
N TYR A 23 -14.79 26.37 -16.72
CA TYR A 23 -15.19 27.62 -17.32
C TYR A 23 -13.95 28.31 -17.86
N LEU A 24 -13.96 28.61 -19.16
CA LEU A 24 -12.87 29.25 -19.88
C LEU A 24 -13.41 30.49 -20.57
N GLU A 25 -12.63 31.56 -20.58
CA GLU A 25 -12.93 32.79 -21.29
C GLU A 25 -11.82 33.07 -22.30
N ALA A 26 -12.21 33.62 -23.45
CA ALA A 26 -11.28 34.17 -24.43
C ALA A 26 -11.71 35.57 -24.83
N GLU A 27 -10.74 36.44 -25.07
CA GLU A 27 -10.93 37.75 -25.66
C GLU A 27 -10.86 37.63 -27.17
N VAL A 28 -11.88 38.13 -27.88
CA VAL A 28 -11.97 38.08 -29.34
C VAL A 28 -11.74 39.47 -29.93
N ASN A 29 -10.79 39.57 -30.85
CA ASN A 29 -10.45 40.79 -31.55
C ASN A 29 -11.34 41.03 -32.78
N GLU A 30 -11.38 42.29 -33.24
CA GLU A 30 -12.09 42.67 -34.46
C GLU A 30 -11.48 41.94 -35.68
N GLY A 31 -12.27 41.07 -36.33
CA GLY A 31 -11.88 40.30 -37.51
C GLY A 31 -11.58 38.81 -37.25
N GLU A 32 -11.55 38.38 -35.99
CA GLU A 32 -11.42 36.95 -35.64
C GLU A 32 -12.75 36.20 -35.81
N ASN A 33 -12.66 34.93 -36.20
CA ASN A 33 -13.82 34.07 -36.33
C ASN A 33 -14.24 33.53 -34.96
N VAL A 34 -15.39 34.00 -34.48
CA VAL A 34 -16.00 33.59 -33.22
C VAL A 34 -16.19 32.07 -33.11
N ASP A 35 -16.57 31.39 -34.20
CA ASP A 35 -16.80 29.94 -34.19
C ASP A 35 -15.49 29.16 -34.00
N GLU A 36 -14.39 29.68 -34.53
CA GLU A 36 -13.06 29.08 -34.37
C GLU A 36 -12.56 29.24 -32.93
N VAL A 37 -12.74 30.43 -32.34
CA VAL A 37 -12.42 30.68 -30.92
C VAL A 37 -13.26 29.80 -29.99
N LEU A 38 -14.57 29.67 -30.26
CA LEU A 38 -15.45 28.81 -29.47
C LEU A 38 -15.07 27.32 -29.59
N SER A 39 -14.67 26.88 -30.78
CA SER A 39 -14.17 25.51 -31.00
C SER A 39 -12.87 25.25 -30.22
N ALA A 40 -11.94 26.22 -30.23
CA ALA A 40 -10.71 26.14 -29.45
C ALA A 40 -10.99 26.08 -27.93
N LEU A 41 -11.90 26.92 -27.43
CA LEU A 41 -12.34 26.91 -26.03
C LEU A 41 -12.95 25.56 -25.63
N ARG A 42 -13.77 24.95 -26.50
CA ARG A 42 -14.34 23.61 -26.27
C ARG A 42 -13.26 22.55 -26.18
N HIS A 43 -12.34 22.52 -27.14
CA HIS A 43 -11.25 21.55 -27.15
C HIS A 43 -10.36 21.69 -25.90
N GLN A 44 -10.11 22.92 -25.47
CA GLN A 44 -9.30 23.18 -24.29
C GLN A 44 -10.01 22.77 -23.00
N ALA A 45 -11.31 23.06 -22.87
CA ALA A 45 -12.11 22.60 -21.73
C ALA A 45 -12.15 21.07 -21.63
N ASP A 46 -12.25 20.39 -22.78
CA ASP A 46 -12.21 18.93 -22.84
C ASP A 46 -10.84 18.38 -22.44
N ALA A 47 -9.76 19.00 -22.92
CA ALA A 47 -8.40 18.63 -22.53
C ALA A 47 -8.18 18.77 -21.00
N TYR A 48 -8.66 19.85 -20.40
CA TYR A 48 -8.60 20.04 -18.94
C TYR A 48 -9.36 18.96 -18.18
N ALA A 49 -10.59 18.63 -18.60
CA ALA A 49 -11.38 17.59 -17.96
C ALA A 49 -10.69 16.21 -18.05
N HIS A 50 -10.07 15.89 -19.18
CA HIS A 50 -9.30 14.66 -19.35
C HIS A 50 -8.04 14.62 -18.48
N GLN A 51 -7.29 15.72 -18.41
CA GLN A 51 -6.11 15.82 -17.54
C GLN A 51 -6.48 15.65 -16.07
N HIS A 52 -7.57 16.29 -15.62
CA HIS A 52 -8.03 16.19 -14.24
C HIS A 52 -8.34 14.73 -13.86
N LYS A 53 -9.04 14.01 -14.74
CA LYS A 53 -9.34 12.58 -14.53
C LYS A 53 -8.07 11.73 -14.41
N GLU A 54 -7.07 12.00 -15.24
CA GLU A 54 -5.80 11.25 -15.19
C GLU A 54 -5.00 11.57 -13.93
N VAL A 55 -4.96 12.84 -13.51
CA VAL A 55 -4.34 13.23 -12.23
C VAL A 55 -4.99 12.51 -11.07
N GLN A 56 -6.32 12.50 -10.98
CA GLN A 56 -7.04 11.81 -9.91
C GLN A 56 -6.78 10.30 -9.90
N ARG A 57 -6.69 9.67 -11.08
CA ARG A 57 -6.30 8.26 -11.22
C ARG A 57 -4.88 8.03 -10.70
N LEU A 58 -3.94 8.89 -11.06
CA LEU A 58 -2.54 8.79 -10.62
C LEU A 58 -2.41 9.02 -9.11
N GLU A 59 -3.15 9.96 -8.54
CA GLU A 59 -3.22 10.18 -7.08
C GLU A 59 -3.76 8.96 -6.35
N THR A 60 -4.84 8.35 -6.84
CA THR A 60 -5.39 7.12 -6.27
C THR A 60 -4.35 5.99 -6.31
N LYS A 61 -3.63 5.85 -7.43
CA LYS A 61 -2.55 4.85 -7.58
C LYS A 61 -1.39 5.14 -6.64
N LYS A 62 -0.99 6.41 -6.50
CA LYS A 62 0.07 6.86 -5.59
C LYS A 62 -0.29 6.49 -4.15
N ASN A 63 -1.51 6.80 -3.71
CA ASN A 63 -1.96 6.52 -2.34
C ASN A 63 -1.94 5.01 -2.05
N ARG A 64 -2.45 4.19 -2.98
CA ARG A 64 -2.37 2.72 -2.85
C ARG A 64 -0.93 2.22 -2.70
N LEU A 65 -0.01 2.71 -3.53
CA LEU A 65 1.40 2.33 -3.44
C LEU A 65 2.04 2.79 -2.12
N SER A 66 1.64 3.95 -1.59
CA SER A 66 2.07 4.41 -0.27
C SER A 66 1.58 3.49 0.85
N ASP A 67 0.32 3.06 0.80
CA ASP A 67 -0.25 2.11 1.78
C ASP A 67 0.45 0.73 1.71
N ASP A 68 0.77 0.28 0.49
CA ASP A 68 1.52 -0.95 0.27
C ASP A 68 2.93 -0.86 0.88
N ILE A 69 3.64 0.25 0.63
CA ILE A 69 4.97 0.50 1.20
C ILE A 69 4.93 0.45 2.73
N GLU A 70 3.96 1.11 3.36
CA GLU A 70 3.81 1.09 4.82
C GLU A 70 3.56 -0.34 5.34
N THR A 71 2.73 -1.10 4.63
CA THR A 71 2.44 -2.49 4.95
C THR A 71 3.69 -3.38 4.84
N TYR A 72 4.49 -3.22 3.78
CA TYR A 72 5.76 -3.93 3.65
C TYR A 72 6.77 -3.52 4.72
N MET A 73 6.85 -2.25 5.08
CA MET A 73 7.71 -1.79 6.18
C MET A 73 7.32 -2.44 7.51
N ARG A 74 6.02 -2.55 7.82
CA ARG A 74 5.54 -3.27 9.01
C ARG A 74 5.93 -4.75 8.99
N LYS A 75 5.76 -5.43 7.84
CA LYS A 75 6.17 -6.83 7.68
C LYS A 75 7.67 -7.02 7.88
N ILE A 76 8.50 -6.13 7.32
CA ILE A 76 9.95 -6.16 7.48
C ILE A 76 10.34 -5.95 8.96
N ARG A 77 9.73 -5.00 9.66
CA ARG A 77 9.95 -4.77 11.10
C ARG A 77 9.61 -5.99 11.95
N SER A 78 8.47 -6.62 11.65
CA SER A 78 8.05 -7.85 12.34
C SER A 78 9.03 -8.99 12.08
N ALA A 79 9.43 -9.21 10.82
CA ALA A 79 10.40 -10.23 10.45
C ALA A 79 11.77 -10.00 11.12
N ASN A 80 12.25 -8.76 11.16
CA ASN A 80 13.50 -8.41 11.86
C ASN A 80 13.42 -8.67 13.36
N THR A 81 12.28 -8.40 13.99
CA THR A 81 12.07 -8.70 15.40
C THR A 81 12.08 -10.21 15.66
N ALA A 82 11.39 -10.98 14.82
CA ALA A 82 11.41 -12.45 14.90
C ALA A 82 12.81 -13.02 14.70
N PHE A 83 13.56 -12.49 13.73
CA PHE A 83 14.93 -12.90 13.45
C PHE A 83 15.88 -12.61 14.62
N LYS A 84 15.77 -11.43 15.26
CA LYS A 84 16.52 -11.10 16.48
C LYS A 84 16.22 -12.08 17.61
N ARG A 85 14.95 -12.46 17.80
CA ARG A 85 14.55 -13.46 18.81
C ARG A 85 15.13 -14.84 18.49
N LEU A 86 15.07 -15.27 17.24
CA LEU A 86 15.65 -16.54 16.79
C LEU A 86 17.16 -16.59 17.07
N ARG A 87 17.87 -15.49 16.77
CA ARG A 87 19.30 -15.37 17.05
C ARG A 87 19.61 -15.46 18.55
N GLN A 88 18.85 -14.77 19.39
CA GLN A 88 19.02 -14.87 20.85
C GLN A 88 18.75 -16.30 21.36
N GLN A 89 17.74 -16.99 20.83
CA GLN A 89 17.47 -18.38 21.18
C GLN A 89 18.58 -19.31 20.72
N TRP A 90 19.12 -19.08 19.52
CA TRP A 90 20.28 -19.82 19.01
C TRP A 90 21.48 -19.65 19.94
N GLU A 91 21.88 -18.41 20.25
CA GLU A 91 23.01 -18.09 21.14
C GLU A 91 22.84 -18.72 22.54
N LYS A 92 21.62 -18.71 23.09
CA LYS A 92 21.33 -19.40 24.36
C LYS A 92 21.50 -20.92 24.25
N THR A 93 21.02 -21.51 23.16
CA THR A 93 21.08 -22.96 22.94
C THR A 93 22.51 -23.41 22.69
N THR A 94 23.29 -22.63 21.93
CA THR A 94 24.70 -22.93 21.70
C THR A 94 25.50 -22.84 22.99
N ALA A 95 25.30 -21.80 23.79
CA ALA A 95 25.96 -21.66 25.09
C ALA A 95 25.61 -22.82 26.04
N PHE A 96 24.34 -23.26 26.05
CA PHE A 96 23.90 -24.43 26.82
C PHE A 96 24.61 -25.72 26.37
N LEU A 97 24.67 -25.96 25.06
CA LEU A 97 25.30 -27.16 24.49
C LEU A 97 26.82 -27.17 24.71
N GLU A 98 27.48 -26.02 24.57
CA GLU A 98 28.90 -25.85 24.89
C GLU A 98 29.18 -26.10 26.37
N HIS A 99 28.32 -25.65 27.28
CA HIS A 99 28.42 -25.94 28.71
C HIS A 99 28.37 -27.46 29.00
N HIS A 100 27.61 -28.20 28.20
CA HIS A 100 27.53 -29.67 28.26
C HIS A 100 28.61 -30.39 27.44
N GLY A 101 29.61 -29.68 26.93
CA GLY A 101 30.76 -30.25 26.22
C GLY A 101 30.51 -30.59 24.75
N ILE A 102 29.37 -30.17 24.19
CA ILE A 102 29.03 -30.36 22.77
C ILE A 102 29.50 -29.11 22.01
N LYS A 103 30.51 -29.28 21.15
CA LYS A 103 31.05 -28.18 20.34
C LYS A 103 30.22 -28.00 19.07
N ILE A 104 29.64 -26.81 18.89
CA ILE A 104 28.92 -26.46 17.67
C ILE A 104 29.89 -25.80 16.70
N VAL A 105 29.92 -26.30 15.46
CA VAL A 105 30.78 -25.78 14.38
C VAL A 105 29.99 -24.84 13.45
N ASP A 106 28.66 -24.96 13.45
CA ASP A 106 27.79 -24.19 12.57
C ASP A 106 27.52 -22.79 13.10
N GLU A 107 27.74 -21.79 12.26
CA GLU A 107 27.34 -20.41 12.52
C GLU A 107 25.84 -20.20 12.26
N PHE A 108 25.26 -19.21 12.94
CA PHE A 108 23.87 -18.85 12.72
C PHE A 108 23.63 -18.48 11.23
N PRO A 109 22.53 -18.93 10.60
CA PRO A 109 22.29 -18.70 9.19
C PRO A 109 22.37 -17.22 8.84
N HIS A 110 23.20 -16.88 7.85
CA HIS A 110 23.35 -15.50 7.39
C HIS A 110 22.01 -15.02 6.80
N ASN A 111 21.52 -13.89 7.31
CA ASN A 111 20.29 -13.28 6.81
C ASN A 111 20.50 -12.88 5.33
N PRO A 112 19.70 -13.35 4.37
CA PRO A 112 19.79 -12.88 3.00
C PRO A 112 19.41 -11.38 2.95
N SER A 113 20.42 -10.53 2.98
CA SER A 113 20.41 -9.10 2.62
C SER A 113 19.13 -8.30 2.94
N LEU A 114 18.59 -8.39 4.15
CA LEU A 114 17.65 -7.36 4.65
C LEU A 114 18.38 -6.08 5.09
N TYR A 115 19.70 -6.15 5.22
CA TYR A 115 20.54 -5.15 5.90
C TYR A 115 20.75 -3.85 5.12
N LEU A 116 20.59 -3.82 3.79
CA LEU A 116 20.97 -2.67 2.97
C LEU A 116 19.89 -1.59 2.82
N MET A 117 18.62 -1.88 3.13
CA MET A 117 17.53 -0.90 2.99
C MET A 117 16.92 -0.44 4.32
N THR A 118 16.99 -1.23 5.38
CA THR A 118 16.25 -0.91 6.60
C THR A 118 16.89 0.16 7.47
N GLU A 119 18.22 0.17 7.64
CA GLU A 119 18.89 1.16 8.51
C GLU A 119 18.71 2.60 8.00
N LYS A 120 18.69 2.80 6.68
CA LYS A 120 18.51 4.14 6.08
C LYS A 120 17.05 4.60 6.03
N LEU A 121 16.08 3.68 6.11
CA LEU A 121 14.64 3.97 6.03
C LEU A 121 13.95 4.03 7.39
N LEU A 122 14.47 3.34 8.41
CA LEU A 122 13.77 3.23 9.69
C LEU A 122 14.01 4.37 10.65
N GLY A 123 15.12 5.11 10.53
CA GLY A 123 15.50 6.11 11.53
C GLY A 123 15.78 5.44 12.88
N GLU A 124 16.93 5.71 13.45
CA GLU A 124 17.17 5.39 14.85
C GLU A 124 16.16 6.18 15.67
N THR A 125 15.12 5.52 16.18
CA THR A 125 14.37 6.05 17.32
C THR A 125 15.23 5.78 18.54
N ASP A 126 16.17 6.69 18.78
CA ASP A 126 16.79 6.87 20.08
C ASP A 126 15.67 7.12 21.09
N THR A 127 15.49 6.18 22.02
CA THR A 127 15.03 6.49 23.37
C THR A 127 15.80 5.60 24.33
N GLU A 128 16.91 6.15 24.82
CA GLU A 128 17.42 5.84 26.14
C GLU A 128 16.27 5.89 27.14
N ASN A 129 16.08 4.80 27.89
CA ASN A 129 15.65 4.88 29.28
C ASN A 129 16.23 3.70 30.05
N THR A 130 17.31 4.01 30.75
CA THR A 130 17.97 3.21 31.76
C THR A 130 17.08 3.13 33.02
N GLU A 131 16.94 1.93 33.60
CA GLU A 131 17.19 1.60 35.01
C GLU A 131 16.24 0.55 35.63
N LYS A 132 16.88 -0.54 36.07
CA LYS A 132 16.71 -1.24 37.36
C LYS A 132 15.41 -2.00 37.66
N GLY A 133 15.56 -3.34 37.66
CA GLY A 133 15.36 -4.15 38.87
C GLY A 133 13.94 -4.61 39.20
N GLY A 134 13.72 -5.92 39.16
CA GLY A 134 12.59 -6.57 39.82
C GLY A 134 12.22 -7.91 39.18
N GLU A 135 12.73 -9.00 39.74
CA GLU A 135 12.11 -10.32 39.58
C GLU A 135 10.66 -10.27 40.07
N VAL A 136 9.72 -10.68 39.23
CA VAL A 136 8.44 -11.29 39.64
C VAL A 136 8.13 -12.39 38.63
N LEU A 137 8.29 -13.64 39.07
CA LEU A 137 7.62 -14.82 38.51
C LEU A 137 6.13 -14.76 38.88
N ASP A 138 5.33 -15.50 38.10
CA ASP A 138 3.88 -15.75 38.21
C ASP A 138 3.03 -14.65 37.54
N ASP A 139 2.14 -14.92 36.58
CA ASP A 139 1.23 -16.04 36.46
C ASP A 139 1.04 -16.52 35.01
N ILE A 140 1.00 -17.84 34.83
CA ILE A 140 0.15 -18.47 33.82
C ILE A 140 -1.20 -18.75 34.50
N PRO A 141 -2.31 -18.14 34.05
CA PRO A 141 -3.62 -18.76 34.13
C PRO A 141 -4.20 -18.83 32.71
N PHE A 142 -4.34 -20.00 32.09
CA PHE A 142 -5.25 -21.12 32.33
C PHE A 142 -6.02 -21.29 31.01
N ASN A 143 -6.06 -22.54 30.58
CA ASN A 143 -6.81 -23.06 29.45
C ASN A 143 -8.32 -22.84 29.68
N ASP A 144 -9.04 -22.40 28.64
CA ASP A 144 -10.48 -22.63 28.44
C ASP A 144 -10.75 -22.60 26.92
N GLU A 145 -10.49 -23.72 26.23
CA GLU A 145 -11.34 -24.08 25.10
C GLU A 145 -12.70 -24.56 25.65
N PRO A 146 -13.80 -24.60 24.87
CA PRO A 146 -14.00 -24.13 23.50
C PRO A 146 -15.27 -23.25 23.35
N ASP A 147 -15.37 -22.45 22.29
CA ASP A 147 -16.67 -22.22 21.68
C ASP A 147 -16.57 -22.21 20.16
N ASN A 148 -17.52 -22.95 19.60
CA ASN A 148 -17.63 -23.47 18.27
C ASN A 148 -18.48 -22.50 17.44
N GLU A 149 -17.86 -21.68 16.60
CA GLU A 149 -18.52 -21.14 15.41
C GLU A 149 -17.57 -21.34 14.22
N SER A 150 -17.85 -22.42 13.51
CA SER A 150 -17.34 -22.68 12.18
C SER A 150 -18.00 -21.68 11.24
N ASP A 151 -17.36 -20.54 11.01
CA ASP A 151 -17.64 -19.71 9.84
C ASP A 151 -17.13 -20.47 8.61
N GLU A 152 -17.91 -21.43 8.14
CA GLU A 152 -17.78 -21.90 6.76
C GLU A 152 -17.97 -20.68 5.85
N PRO A 153 -17.01 -20.36 4.96
CA PRO A 153 -17.29 -19.38 3.95
C PRO A 153 -18.45 -19.92 3.10
N ASP A 154 -19.52 -19.12 2.93
CA ASP A 154 -20.56 -19.35 1.93
C ASP A 154 -19.89 -19.43 0.54
N ILE A 155 -19.49 -20.63 0.14
CA ILE A 155 -18.95 -20.89 -1.19
C ILE A 155 -20.15 -20.98 -2.12
N ASP A 156 -20.36 -19.91 -2.90
CA ASP A 156 -21.30 -19.88 -4.01
C ASP A 156 -21.02 -21.06 -4.98
N PRO A 157 -21.93 -22.03 -5.11
CA PRO A 157 -21.71 -23.22 -5.93
C PRO A 157 -21.56 -22.89 -7.43
N GLU A 158 -22.04 -21.73 -7.89
CA GLU A 158 -21.81 -21.29 -9.28
C GLU A 158 -20.35 -20.87 -9.53
N ARG A 159 -19.66 -20.36 -8.50
CA ARG A 159 -18.23 -20.01 -8.59
C ARG A 159 -17.32 -21.22 -8.64
N LEU A 160 -17.70 -22.33 -7.99
CA LEU A 160 -16.95 -23.59 -8.04
C LEU A 160 -16.99 -24.22 -9.44
N ALA A 161 -18.16 -24.21 -10.10
CA ALA A 161 -18.31 -24.75 -11.46
C ALA A 161 -17.46 -23.98 -12.50
N ALA A 162 -17.35 -22.65 -12.36
CA ALA A 162 -16.54 -21.83 -13.25
C ALA A 162 -15.02 -22.09 -13.08
N TYR A 163 -14.58 -22.49 -11.89
CA TYR A 163 -13.17 -22.81 -11.63
C TYR A 163 -12.78 -24.18 -12.16
N GLU A 164 -13.67 -25.18 -12.09
CA GLU A 164 -13.42 -26.50 -12.69
C GLU A 164 -13.34 -26.43 -14.22
N ASP A 165 -14.19 -25.60 -14.86
CA ASP A 165 -14.21 -25.51 -16.32
C ASP A 165 -12.97 -24.79 -16.90
N MET A 166 -12.43 -23.78 -16.19
CA MET A 166 -11.14 -23.15 -16.55
C MET A 166 -9.95 -24.12 -16.42
N LEU A 167 -9.95 -25.00 -15.41
CA LEU A 167 -8.87 -25.96 -15.20
C LEU A 167 -8.86 -27.09 -16.23
N LEU A 168 -10.03 -27.46 -16.75
CA LEU A 168 -10.18 -28.49 -17.78
C LEU A 168 -9.90 -28.00 -19.21
N HIS A 169 -10.22 -26.74 -19.52
CA HIS A 169 -10.12 -26.20 -20.89
C HIS A 169 -8.96 -25.23 -21.13
N GLY A 170 -8.19 -24.89 -20.09
CA GLY A 170 -7.02 -23.98 -20.18
C GLY A 170 -5.73 -24.60 -20.72
N ARG A 171 -5.75 -25.83 -21.24
CA ARG A 171 -4.61 -26.43 -21.96
C ARG A 171 -4.96 -26.66 -23.43
N GLN A 172 -4.81 -25.61 -24.23
CA GLN A 172 -4.43 -25.72 -25.64
C GLN A 172 -3.37 -24.66 -25.96
#